data_AF-A0A4U0UC43-F1
#
_entry.id   AF-A0A4U0UC43-F1
#
_cell.length_a   1.000
_cell.length_b   1.000
_cell.length_c   1.000
_cell.angle_alpha   90.00
_cell.angle_beta   90.00
_cell.angle_gamma   90.00
#
_symmetry.space_group_name_H-M   'P 1'
#
loop_
_entity.id
_entity.type
_entity.pdbx_description
1 polymer ?
#
loop_
_entity_poly.entity_id
_entity_poly.type
_entity_poly.pdbx_seq_one_letter_code
_entity_poly.pdbx_strand_id
1 'polypeptide(L)'
;MPSTTQRPLTAFVSGHTDLSEANFESIYLPLLNAAIAQGHNFLIGDALGVDSFALQYLLSDVVKKQFPDVATRRITVYPGRSHTIPALQAQGINVVSLNDARLQLTSEIAEVIGVVDGGKDHARYKFLIKDARMTLDSDYDILYVRGEEESRAMYGKLYRARVSATELNRRRREFLMTKREAKEVHRG
;
A
#
# COMPACT_ATOMS: atom_id res chain seq x y z
N MET A 1 0.12 -9.39 -35.17
CA MET A 1 -0.25 -9.81 -33.80
C MET A 1 -0.75 -8.57 -33.06
N PRO A 2 -1.96 -8.55 -32.48
CA PRO A 2 -2.42 -7.36 -31.78
C PRO A 2 -1.64 -7.25 -30.46
N SER A 3 -0.68 -6.32 -30.41
CA SER A 3 -0.09 -5.85 -29.17
C SER A 3 -1.12 -4.97 -28.46
N THR A 4 -2.00 -5.57 -27.67
CA THR A 4 -2.74 -4.80 -26.67
C THR A 4 -1.72 -4.38 -25.62
N THR A 5 -1.23 -3.14 -25.69
CA THR A 5 -0.42 -2.54 -24.62
C THR A 5 -1.25 -2.52 -23.35
N GLN A 6 -1.11 -3.57 -22.53
CA GLN A 6 -1.75 -3.66 -21.24
C GLN A 6 -1.18 -2.54 -20.37
N ARG A 7 -2.06 -1.78 -19.72
CA ARG A 7 -1.62 -0.69 -18.85
C ARG A 7 -0.67 -1.23 -17.78
N PRO A 8 0.33 -0.46 -17.33
CA PRO A 8 1.15 -0.84 -16.19
C PRO A 8 0.29 -1.17 -14.97
N LEU A 9 0.61 -2.27 -14.28
CA LEU A 9 -0.02 -2.63 -13.02
C LEU A 9 0.43 -1.68 -11.91
N THR A 10 -0.42 -1.47 -10.92
CA THR A 10 -0.14 -0.63 -9.75
C THR A 10 -0.05 -1.49 -8.50
N ALA A 11 1.08 -1.43 -7.79
CA ALA A 11 1.34 -2.13 -6.53
C ALA A 11 1.06 -1.22 -5.34
N PHE A 12 0.30 -1.67 -4.35
CA PHE A 12 0.24 -1.02 -3.03
C PHE A 12 1.31 -1.62 -2.12
N VAL A 13 2.30 -0.82 -1.73
CA VAL A 13 3.31 -1.23 -0.75
C VAL A 13 2.74 -1.02 0.65
N SER A 14 2.62 -2.10 1.43
CA SER A 14 2.07 -2.06 2.79
C SER A 14 2.92 -2.89 3.75
N GLY A 15 3.06 -2.44 4.99
CA GLY A 15 3.84 -3.16 5.99
C GLY A 15 3.82 -2.56 7.38
N HIS A 16 4.61 -3.18 8.27
CA HIS A 16 4.68 -2.77 9.67
C HIS A 16 5.52 -1.51 9.83
N THR A 17 5.10 -0.65 10.76
CA THR A 17 5.81 0.61 11.07
C THR A 17 7.09 0.41 11.88
N ASP A 18 7.28 -0.79 12.43
CA ASP A 18 8.39 -1.18 13.28
C ASP A 18 9.30 -2.23 12.62
N LEU A 19 9.21 -2.39 11.29
CA LEU A 19 10.10 -3.26 10.55
C LEU A 19 11.54 -2.74 10.64
N SER A 20 12.53 -3.61 10.80
CA SER A 20 13.95 -3.25 10.70
C SER A 20 14.37 -3.08 9.24
N GLU A 21 15.44 -2.34 9.00
CA GLU A 21 16.03 -2.19 7.67
C GLU A 21 16.45 -3.54 7.08
N ALA A 22 17.12 -4.41 7.86
CA ALA A 22 17.51 -5.75 7.39
C ALA A 22 16.30 -6.63 6.98
N ASN A 23 15.18 -6.53 7.70
CA ASN A 23 13.95 -7.23 7.32
C ASN A 23 13.31 -6.59 6.08
N PHE A 24 13.37 -5.27 5.96
CA PHE A 24 12.93 -4.58 4.74
C PHE A 24 13.76 -5.04 3.52
N GLU A 25 15.09 -5.08 3.66
CA GLU A 25 16.00 -5.51 2.60
C GLU A 25 15.73 -6.94 2.13
N SER A 26 15.61 -7.87 3.08
CA SER A 26 15.39 -9.28 2.77
C SER A 26 14.00 -9.57 2.19
N ILE A 27 12.97 -8.86 2.65
CA ILE A 27 11.57 -9.16 2.28
C ILE A 27 11.08 -8.30 1.12
N TYR A 28 11.29 -6.98 1.18
CA TYR A 28 10.67 -6.03 0.26
C TYR A 28 11.52 -5.73 -0.97
N LEU A 29 12.85 -5.65 -0.86
CA LEU A 29 13.68 -5.30 -2.02
C LEU A 29 13.52 -6.28 -3.20
N PRO A 30 13.49 -7.61 -3.02
CA PRO A 30 13.26 -8.52 -4.14
C PRO A 30 11.93 -8.27 -4.85
N LEU A 31 10.87 -7.99 -4.09
CA LEU A 31 9.53 -7.72 -4.60
C LEU A 31 9.44 -6.37 -5.33
N LEU A 32 10.04 -5.33 -4.74
CA LEU A 32 10.13 -4.01 -5.36
C LEU A 32 10.93 -4.07 -6.66
N ASN A 33 12.07 -4.77 -6.67
CA ASN A 33 12.90 -4.94 -7.86
C ASN A 33 12.16 -5.67 -8.98
N ALA A 34 11.43 -6.74 -8.65
CA ALA A 34 10.61 -7.45 -9.61
C ALA A 34 9.53 -6.54 -10.21
N ALA A 35 8.85 -5.73 -9.39
CA ALA A 35 7.82 -4.80 -9.85
C ALA A 35 8.40 -3.64 -10.68
N ILE A 36 9.57 -3.12 -10.31
CA ILE A 36 10.28 -2.08 -11.06
C ILE A 36 10.60 -2.60 -12.47
N ALA A 37 11.22 -3.79 -12.55
CA ALA A 37 11.63 -4.43 -13.80
C ALA A 37 10.44 -4.71 -14.74
N GLN A 38 9.25 -4.97 -14.19
CA GLN A 38 8.01 -5.19 -14.95
C GLN A 38 7.29 -3.89 -15.35
N GLY A 39 7.83 -2.72 -15.01
CA GLY A 39 7.20 -1.45 -15.39
C GLY A 39 6.04 -1.02 -14.50
N HIS A 40 5.85 -1.62 -13.32
CA HIS A 40 4.71 -1.32 -12.43
C HIS A 40 4.77 0.06 -11.75
N ASN A 41 3.61 0.61 -11.40
CA ASN A 41 3.45 1.78 -10.55
C ASN A 41 3.37 1.38 -9.07
N PHE A 42 3.53 2.35 -8.17
CA PHE A 42 3.54 2.17 -6.73
C PHE A 42 2.63 3.16 -6.02
N LEU A 43 1.79 2.66 -5.13
CA LEU A 43 1.08 3.44 -4.11
C LEU A 43 1.77 3.19 -2.78
N ILE A 44 2.19 4.25 -2.09
CA ILE A 44 2.90 4.16 -0.81
C ILE A 44 2.27 5.15 0.19
N GLY A 45 2.23 4.78 1.47
CA GLY A 45 1.87 5.72 2.52
C GLY A 45 3.03 6.64 2.90
N ASP A 46 2.90 7.33 4.03
CA ASP A 46 3.94 8.21 4.58
C ASP A 46 4.30 7.84 6.03
N ALA A 47 4.00 6.61 6.46
CA ALA A 47 4.29 6.15 7.81
C ALA A 47 5.78 5.77 7.98
N LEU A 48 6.19 5.56 9.23
CA LEU A 48 7.49 4.95 9.54
C LEU A 48 7.53 3.48 9.09
N GLY A 49 8.73 2.90 9.06
CA GLY A 49 8.94 1.51 8.67
C GLY A 49 8.86 1.34 7.15
N VAL A 50 8.05 0.38 6.71
CA VAL A 50 7.99 -0.04 5.29
C VAL A 50 7.71 1.11 4.33
N ASP A 51 6.78 2.02 4.65
CA ASP A 51 6.46 3.17 3.80
C ASP A 51 7.71 4.05 3.59
N SER A 52 8.38 4.43 4.68
CA SER A 52 9.60 5.25 4.63
C SER A 52 10.75 4.55 3.90
N PHE A 53 10.99 3.26 4.16
CA PHE A 53 12.07 2.52 3.49
C PHE A 53 11.79 2.32 2.00
N ALA A 54 10.54 1.99 1.62
CA ALA A 54 10.16 1.87 0.22
C ALA A 54 10.30 3.19 -0.53
N LEU A 55 9.86 4.29 0.07
CA LEU A 55 9.98 5.61 -0.55
C LEU A 55 11.45 6.02 -0.69
N GLN A 56 12.28 5.81 0.35
CA GLN A 56 13.71 6.07 0.27
C GLN A 56 14.39 5.22 -0.81
N TYR A 57 14.05 3.93 -0.90
CA TYR A 57 14.62 3.03 -1.89
C TYR A 57 14.24 3.42 -3.32
N LEU A 58 12.96 3.64 -3.60
CA LEU A 58 12.47 3.99 -4.94
C LEU A 58 12.94 5.37 -5.41
N LEU A 59 13.27 6.27 -4.48
CA LEU A 59 13.86 7.57 -4.76
C LEU A 59 15.39 7.58 -4.69
N SER A 60 16.03 6.44 -4.41
CA SER A 60 17.49 6.34 -4.32
C SER A 60 18.16 6.60 -5.67
N ASP A 61 19.42 7.01 -5.63
CA ASP A 61 20.23 7.20 -6.84
C ASP A 61 20.41 5.90 -7.63
N VAL A 62 20.40 4.75 -6.95
CA VAL A 62 20.51 3.43 -7.60
C VAL A 62 19.30 3.21 -8.51
N VAL A 63 18.08 3.36 -7.96
CA VAL A 63 16.85 3.20 -8.73
C VAL A 63 16.73 4.30 -9.79
N LYS A 64 17.02 5.56 -9.47
CA LYS A 64 16.94 6.67 -10.44
C LYS A 64 17.89 6.51 -11.62
N LYS A 65 19.12 6.02 -11.39
CA LYS A 65 20.09 5.80 -12.48
C LYS A 65 19.68 4.65 -13.39
N GLN A 66 19.09 3.60 -12.83
CA GLN A 66 18.70 2.42 -13.59
C GLN A 66 17.30 2.54 -14.22
N PHE A 67 16.37 3.23 -13.55
CA PHE A 67 14.95 3.38 -13.90
C PHE A 67 14.47 4.82 -13.60
N PRO A 68 14.87 5.81 -14.42
CA PRO A 68 14.61 7.23 -14.14
C PRO A 68 13.13 7.62 -14.13
N ASP A 69 12.29 6.83 -14.79
CA ASP A 69 10.83 6.99 -14.84
C ASP A 69 10.14 6.60 -13.52
N VAL A 70 10.76 5.72 -12.71
CA VAL A 70 10.18 5.25 -11.44
C VAL A 70 9.96 6.44 -10.50
N ALA A 71 11.03 7.16 -10.20
CA ALA A 71 11.03 8.24 -9.22
C ALA A 71 10.17 9.45 -9.64
N THR A 72 9.96 9.63 -10.95
CA THR A 72 9.33 10.84 -11.50
C THR A 72 7.87 10.65 -11.90
N ARG A 73 7.42 9.42 -12.20
CA ARG A 73 6.08 9.20 -12.77
C ARG A 73 5.32 8.04 -12.16
N ARG A 74 6.01 7.09 -11.52
CA ARG A 74 5.43 5.79 -11.14
C ARG A 74 5.14 5.67 -9.65
N ILE A 75 5.40 6.70 -8.85
CA ILE A 75 5.12 6.73 -7.41
C ILE A 75 3.97 7.68 -7.15
N THR A 76 2.96 7.21 -6.41
CA THR A 76 1.90 8.03 -5.83
C THR A 76 1.87 7.84 -4.32
N VAL A 77 2.03 8.92 -3.57
CA VAL A 77 2.02 8.90 -2.10
C VAL A 77 0.63 9.26 -1.58
N TYR A 78 0.11 8.44 -0.67
CA TYR A 78 -1.12 8.66 0.07
C TYR A 78 -0.75 9.13 1.48
N PRO A 79 -0.92 10.41 1.81
CA PRO A 79 -0.51 10.93 3.10
C PRO A 79 -1.45 10.50 4.21
N GLY A 80 -0.89 10.13 5.35
CA GLY A 80 -1.58 9.90 6.61
C GLY A 80 -1.68 11.18 7.42
N ARG A 81 -0.53 11.75 7.81
CA ARG A 81 -0.42 13.02 8.58
C ARG A 81 0.95 13.73 8.42
N SER A 82 1.83 13.30 7.52
CA SER A 82 3.22 13.75 7.52
C SER A 82 3.43 15.18 6.99
N HIS A 83 4.41 15.87 7.58
CA HIS A 83 4.94 17.15 7.09
C HIS A 83 5.79 17.01 5.81
N THR A 84 6.00 15.79 5.30
CA THR A 84 6.86 15.52 4.13
C THR A 84 6.19 15.84 2.79
N ILE A 85 4.88 16.08 2.76
CA ILE A 85 4.10 16.33 1.52
C ILE A 85 4.71 17.46 0.66
N PRO A 86 5.02 18.67 1.19
CA PRO A 86 5.55 19.74 0.36
C PRO A 86 6.92 19.38 -0.25
N ALA A 87 7.77 18.66 0.49
CA ALA A 87 9.08 18.23 0.01
C ALA A 87 8.98 17.18 -1.10
N LEU A 88 8.00 16.28 -1.02
CA LEU A 88 7.73 15.29 -2.07
C LEU A 88 7.16 15.95 -3.32
N GLN A 89 6.22 16.89 -3.16
CA GLN A 89 5.66 17.66 -4.28
C GLN A 89 6.73 18.52 -4.97
N ALA A 90 7.64 19.14 -4.22
CA ALA A 90 8.76 19.90 -4.77
C ALA A 90 9.72 19.04 -5.60
N GLN A 91 9.79 17.73 -5.33
CA GLN A 91 10.54 16.75 -6.13
C GLN A 91 9.75 16.22 -7.34
N GLY A 92 8.54 16.72 -7.58
CA GLY A 92 7.67 16.27 -8.69
C GLY A 92 6.98 14.93 -8.44
N ILE A 93 6.99 14.43 -7.21
CA ILE A 93 6.34 13.16 -6.85
C ILE A 93 4.84 13.39 -6.73
N ASN A 94 4.03 12.47 -7.26
CA ASN A 94 2.58 12.55 -7.14
C ASN A 94 2.17 12.31 -5.68
N VAL A 95 1.43 13.25 -5.10
CA VAL A 95 0.88 13.11 -3.74
C VAL A 95 -0.62 13.36 -3.79
N VAL A 96 -1.40 12.43 -3.24
CA VAL A 96 -2.85 12.59 -3.09
C VAL A 96 -3.12 13.62 -2.01
N SER A 97 -3.98 14.61 -2.29
CA SER A 97 -4.32 15.63 -1.30
C SER A 97 -5.06 15.02 -0.10
N LEU A 98 -4.77 15.49 1.12
CA LEU A 98 -5.53 15.08 2.31
C LEU A 98 -7.02 15.43 2.24
N ASN A 99 -7.37 16.43 1.41
CA ASN A 99 -8.75 16.84 1.14
C ASN A 99 -9.30 16.27 -0.17
N ASP A 100 -8.57 15.35 -0.80
CA ASP A 100 -9.00 14.72 -2.04
C ASP A 100 -10.32 13.97 -1.82
N ALA A 101 -11.27 14.10 -2.75
CA ALA A 101 -12.54 13.41 -2.70
C ALA A 101 -12.38 11.88 -2.62
N ARG A 102 -11.26 11.33 -3.13
CA ARG A 102 -10.89 9.92 -3.02
C ARG A 102 -10.67 9.46 -1.57
N LEU A 103 -10.35 10.37 -0.66
CA LEU A 103 -10.13 10.10 0.77
C LEU A 103 -11.37 10.42 1.62
N GLN A 104 -12.54 10.55 1.01
CA GLN A 104 -13.82 10.64 1.70
C GLN A 104 -14.43 9.24 1.89
N LEU A 105 -15.27 9.08 2.91
CA LEU A 105 -16.00 7.83 3.13
C LEU A 105 -17.11 7.68 2.08
N THR A 106 -16.82 6.95 1.01
CA THR A 106 -17.80 6.53 0.00
C THR A 106 -18.49 5.23 0.43
N SER A 107 -19.59 4.86 -0.23
CA SER A 107 -20.25 3.56 0.00
C SER A 107 -19.33 2.37 -0.29
N GLU A 108 -18.50 2.47 -1.33
CA GLU A 108 -17.51 1.45 -1.68
C GLU A 108 -16.43 1.30 -0.59
N ILE A 109 -15.90 2.42 -0.09
CA ILE A 109 -14.92 2.39 1.01
C ILE A 109 -15.57 1.89 2.30
N ALA A 110 -16.81 2.30 2.59
CA ALA A 110 -17.56 1.85 3.75
C ALA A 110 -17.85 0.34 3.69
N GLU A 111 -18.08 -0.22 2.51
CA GLU A 111 -18.25 -1.66 2.33
C GLU A 111 -16.95 -2.41 2.62
N VAL A 112 -15.84 -1.97 2.02
CA VAL A 112 -14.51 -2.58 2.24
C VAL A 112 -14.12 -2.53 3.72
N ILE A 113 -14.32 -1.40 4.39
CA ILE A 113 -14.03 -1.23 5.82
C ILE A 113 -15.03 -2.01 6.69
N GLY A 114 -16.32 -1.90 6.40
CA GLY A 114 -17.39 -2.46 7.23
C GLY A 114 -17.38 -3.98 7.27
N VAL A 115 -17.05 -4.62 6.13
CA VAL A 115 -16.99 -6.09 6.02
C VAL A 115 -15.71 -6.66 6.64
N VAL A 116 -14.58 -5.95 6.52
CA VAL A 116 -13.26 -6.49 6.90
C VAL A 116 -12.81 -6.05 8.29
N ASP A 117 -13.11 -4.81 8.67
CA ASP A 117 -12.59 -4.17 9.89
C ASP A 117 -13.61 -4.16 11.05
N GLY A 118 -14.81 -4.73 10.87
CA GLY A 118 -15.82 -4.94 11.93
C GLY A 118 -16.44 -3.67 12.52
N GLY A 119 -16.50 -2.59 11.73
CA GLY A 119 -16.57 -1.21 12.20
C GLY A 119 -17.72 -0.81 13.14
N LYS A 120 -17.44 0.14 14.04
CA LYS A 120 -18.36 1.16 14.62
C LYS A 120 -17.58 2.38 15.16
N ASP A 121 -17.07 3.26 14.28
CA ASP A 121 -16.90 4.72 14.53
C ASP A 121 -16.18 5.43 13.35
N HIS A 122 -16.89 5.64 12.23
CA HIS A 122 -16.25 5.90 10.93
C HIS A 122 -15.54 7.27 10.78
N ALA A 123 -15.62 8.16 11.77
CA ALA A 123 -14.96 9.48 11.75
C ALA A 123 -13.52 9.47 12.33
N ARG A 124 -13.13 8.46 13.10
CA ARG A 124 -11.80 8.39 13.76
C ARG A 124 -10.72 7.71 12.92
N TYR A 125 -11.11 7.08 11.80
CA TYR A 125 -10.30 6.14 11.04
C TYR A 125 -9.83 6.66 9.67
N LYS A 126 -9.36 7.92 9.59
CA LYS A 126 -8.78 8.46 8.35
C LYS A 126 -7.73 7.53 7.72
N PHE A 127 -6.96 6.82 8.56
CA PHE A 127 -5.99 5.82 8.10
C PHE A 127 -6.64 4.58 7.45
N LEU A 128 -7.79 4.11 7.94
CA LEU A 128 -8.49 2.98 7.30
C LEU A 128 -9.11 3.40 5.97
N ILE A 129 -9.63 4.62 5.87
CA ILE A 129 -10.13 5.19 4.60
C ILE A 129 -9.00 5.26 3.57
N LYS A 130 -7.83 5.79 3.98
CA LYS A 130 -6.63 5.83 3.16
C LYS A 130 -6.25 4.45 2.65
N ASP A 131 -6.11 3.49 3.55
CA ASP A 131 -5.65 2.14 3.20
C ASP A 131 -6.67 1.37 2.34
N ALA A 132 -7.96 1.49 2.63
CA ALA A 132 -9.02 0.94 1.79
C ALA A 132 -8.99 1.57 0.40
N ARG A 133 -8.78 2.89 0.31
CA ARG A 133 -8.64 3.58 -0.97
C ARG A 133 -7.42 3.11 -1.75
N MET A 134 -6.26 2.97 -1.10
CA MET A 134 -5.05 2.44 -1.73
C MET A 134 -5.26 1.01 -2.24
N THR A 135 -6.01 0.18 -1.51
CA THR A 135 -6.38 -1.17 -1.97
C THR A 135 -7.25 -1.11 -3.22
N LEU A 136 -8.24 -0.21 -3.27
CA LEU A 136 -9.11 -0.02 -4.44
C LEU A 136 -8.36 0.54 -5.66
N ASP A 137 -7.41 1.45 -5.46
CA ASP A 137 -6.64 2.12 -6.52
C ASP A 137 -5.46 1.28 -7.06
N SER A 138 -5.18 0.12 -6.47
CA SER A 138 -4.09 -0.78 -6.87
C SER A 138 -4.61 -2.13 -7.37
N ASP A 139 -3.75 -2.79 -8.15
CA ASP A 139 -4.04 -4.09 -8.75
C ASP A 139 -3.67 -5.25 -7.81
N TYR A 140 -2.58 -5.09 -7.04
CA TYR A 140 -2.07 -6.05 -6.08
C TYR A 140 -1.28 -5.35 -4.97
N ASP A 141 -0.90 -6.10 -3.94
CA ASP A 141 -0.16 -5.57 -2.80
C ASP A 141 1.25 -6.20 -2.70
N ILE A 142 2.25 -5.37 -2.41
CA ILE A 142 3.57 -5.81 -1.93
C ILE A 142 3.53 -5.66 -0.42
N LEU A 143 3.32 -6.79 0.28
CA LEU A 143 3.12 -6.77 1.73
C LEU A 143 3.73 -7.97 2.45
N TYR A 144 3.97 -7.78 3.75
CA TYR A 144 4.39 -8.80 4.67
C TYR A 144 3.55 -8.75 5.95
N VAL A 145 2.79 -9.81 6.21
CA VAL A 145 2.06 -9.96 7.48
C VAL A 145 2.95 -10.74 8.44
N ARG A 146 3.34 -10.10 9.53
CA ARG A 146 4.13 -10.71 10.60
C ARG A 146 3.31 -11.82 11.25
N GLY A 147 3.91 -13.01 11.39
CA GLY A 147 3.29 -14.13 12.09
C GLY A 147 3.10 -13.88 13.59
N GLU A 148 2.26 -14.68 14.24
CA GLU A 148 2.03 -14.57 15.68
C GLU A 148 3.30 -14.85 16.49
N GLU A 149 4.06 -15.89 16.14
CA GLU A 149 5.30 -16.25 16.84
C GLU A 149 6.35 -15.13 16.77
N GLU A 150 6.56 -14.57 15.58
CA GLU A 150 7.46 -13.42 15.38
C GLU A 150 6.97 -12.20 16.17
N SER A 151 5.66 -11.95 16.18
CA SER A 151 5.07 -10.85 16.96
C SER A 151 5.28 -11.05 18.46
N ARG A 152 5.13 -12.27 18.97
CA ARG A 152 5.39 -12.61 20.39
C ARG A 152 6.86 -12.45 20.74
N ALA A 153 7.76 -12.90 19.88
CA ALA A 153 9.20 -12.75 20.07
C ALA A 153 9.61 -11.27 20.12
N MET A 154 9.05 -10.45 19.23
CA MET A 154 9.37 -9.02 19.14
C MET A 154 8.83 -8.21 20.32
N TYR A 155 7.55 -8.37 20.67
CA TYR A 155 6.91 -7.55 21.71
C TYR A 155 7.04 -8.14 23.12
N GLY A 156 7.37 -9.42 23.25
CA GLY A 156 7.51 -10.11 24.53
C GLY A 156 6.28 -9.93 25.42
N LYS A 157 6.48 -9.42 26.64
CA LYS A 157 5.40 -9.15 27.61
C LYS A 157 4.40 -8.08 27.16
N LEU A 158 4.76 -7.25 26.17
CA LEU A 158 3.88 -6.23 25.60
C LEU A 158 3.01 -6.77 24.45
N TYR A 159 3.23 -8.02 24.03
CA TYR A 159 2.43 -8.64 22.98
C TYR A 159 0.95 -8.67 23.36
N ARG A 160 0.11 -8.27 22.40
CA ARG A 160 -1.35 -8.42 22.46
C ARG A 160 -1.82 -8.96 21.13
N ALA A 161 -2.62 -10.02 21.16
CA ALA A 161 -3.27 -10.55 19.98
C ALA A 161 -4.13 -9.45 19.34
N ARG A 162 -3.85 -9.13 18.08
CA ARG A 162 -4.55 -8.12 17.29
C ARG A 162 -4.41 -8.43 15.82
N VAL A 163 -5.37 -7.98 15.02
CA VAL A 163 -5.22 -7.94 13.57
C VAL A 163 -4.40 -6.69 13.22
N SER A 164 -3.27 -6.87 12.54
CA SER A 164 -2.42 -5.74 12.14
C SER A 164 -3.05 -4.96 10.98
N ALA A 165 -2.68 -3.69 10.81
CA ALA A 165 -3.16 -2.89 9.67
C ALA A 165 -2.78 -3.52 8.32
N THR A 166 -1.56 -4.07 8.21
CA THR A 166 -1.10 -4.81 7.02
C THR A 166 -1.95 -6.06 6.76
N GLU A 167 -2.36 -6.77 7.82
CA GLU A 167 -3.26 -7.90 7.66
C GLU A 167 -4.66 -7.47 7.20
N LEU A 168 -5.19 -6.34 7.71
CA LEU A 168 -6.44 -5.79 7.19
C LEU A 168 -6.33 -5.47 5.70
N ASN A 169 -5.20 -4.91 5.22
CA ASN A 169 -4.98 -4.68 3.79
C ASN A 169 -5.06 -5.96 2.96
N ARG A 170 -4.41 -7.04 3.41
CA ARG A 170 -4.52 -8.35 2.76
C ARG A 170 -5.98 -8.83 2.70
N ARG A 171 -6.72 -8.73 3.81
CA ARG A 171 -8.13 -9.16 3.86
C ARG A 171 -9.03 -8.32 2.95
N ARG A 172 -8.77 -7.01 2.81
CA ARG A 172 -9.47 -6.12 1.86
C ARG A 172 -9.24 -6.56 0.41
N ARG A 173 -8.00 -6.90 0.05
CA ARG A 173 -7.67 -7.44 -1.27
C ARG A 173 -8.40 -8.74 -1.56
N GLU A 174 -8.37 -9.68 -0.63
CA GLU A 174 -9.05 -10.98 -0.74
C GLU A 174 -10.56 -10.78 -0.97
N PHE A 175 -11.19 -9.90 -0.18
CA PHE A 175 -12.60 -9.55 -0.36
C PHE A 175 -12.89 -9.01 -1.77
N LEU A 176 -12.06 -8.09 -2.28
CA LEU A 176 -12.24 -7.53 -3.62
C LEU A 176 -12.05 -8.57 -4.73
N MET A 177 -11.11 -9.50 -4.57
CA MET A 177 -10.90 -10.59 -5.54
C MET A 177 -12.11 -11.52 -5.61
N THR A 178 -12.61 -11.98 -4.46
CA THR A 178 -13.83 -12.80 -4.39
C THR A 178 -15.03 -12.10 -5.04
N LYS A 179 -15.18 -10.79 -4.81
CA LYS A 179 -16.26 -10.00 -5.41
C LYS A 179 -16.12 -9.85 -6.93
N ARG A 180 -14.91 -9.77 -7.46
CA ARG A 180 -14.63 -9.71 -8.91
C ARG A 180 -14.97 -11.06 -9.57
N GLU A 181 -14.49 -12.16 -8.99
CA GLU A 181 -14.78 -13.53 -9.47
C GLU A 181 -16.29 -13.78 -9.51
N ALA A 182 -17.02 -13.44 -8.44
CA ALA A 182 -18.47 -13.58 -8.39
C ALA A 182 -19.19 -12.79 -9.50
N LYS A 183 -18.73 -11.58 -9.83
CA LYS A 183 -19.30 -10.77 -10.92
C LYS A 183 -19.02 -11.35 -12.31
N GLU A 184 -17.86 -11.97 -12.50
CA GLU A 184 -17.51 -12.61 -13.77
C GLU A 184 -18.34 -13.87 -14.02
N VAL A 185 -18.57 -14.68 -12.99
CA VAL A 185 -19.46 -15.86 -13.06
C VAL A 185 -20.90 -15.49 -13.45
N HIS A 186 -21.42 -14.34 -12.99
CA HIS A 186 -22.78 -13.90 -13.34
C HIS A 186 -22.87 -13.20 -14.71
N ARG A 187 -21.74 -12.99 -15.41
CA ARG A 187 -21.68 -12.38 -16.74
C ARG A 187 -21.42 -13.37 -17.88
N GLY A 188 -21.09 -14.62 -17.56
CA GLY A 188 -20.95 -15.73 -18.51
C GLY A 188 -22.24 -16.54 -18.61
#